data_AF-A0A436QXU0-F1
#
_entry.id   AF-A0A436QXU0-F1
#
_cell.length_a   1.000
_cell.length_b   1.000
_cell.length_c   1.000
_cell.angle_alpha   90.00
_cell.angle_beta   90.00
_cell.angle_gamma   90.00
#
_symmetry.space_group_name_H-M   'P 1'
#
loop_
_entity.id
_entity.type
_entity.pdbx_description
1 polymer ?
#
loop_
_entity_poly.entity_id
_entity_poly.type
_entity_poly.pdbx_seq_one_letter_code
_entity_poly.pdbx_strand_id
1 'polypeptide(L)' 'SKIEFKPLPEDDPQQRQPDIGLARSALDWSPRVALEDGLGETVRYFRGLIN' A
#
# COMPACT_ATOMS: atom_id res chain seq x y z
N SER A 1 7.67 -22.27 -5.40
CA SER A 1 6.60 -22.15 -4.38
C SER A 1 5.24 -22.33 -5.03
N LYS A 2 4.23 -22.81 -4.29
CA LYS A 2 2.85 -22.94 -4.77
C LYS A 2 2.04 -21.74 -4.28
N ILE A 3 1.10 -21.28 -5.09
CA ILE A 3 0.16 -20.22 -4.68
C ILE A 3 -0.94 -20.88 -3.84
N GLU A 4 -1.21 -20.31 -2.68
CA GLU A 4 -2.29 -20.73 -1.78
C GLU A 4 -3.29 -19.59 -1.61
N PHE A 5 -4.58 -19.89 -1.77
CA PHE A 5 -5.67 -18.94 -1.56
C PHE A 5 -6.23 -19.12 -0.15
N LYS A 6 -6.42 -18.02 0.57
CA LYS A 6 -7.00 -17.99 1.92
C LYS A 6 -8.25 -17.11 1.93
N PRO A 7 -9.23 -17.39 2.81
CA PRO A 7 -10.40 -16.53 2.95
C PRO A 7 -9.98 -15.13 3.43
N LEU A 8 -10.76 -14.12 3.05
CA LEU A 8 -10.63 -12.75 3.55
C LEU A 8 -10.98 -12.72 5.05
N PRO A 9 -10.22 -12.02 5.91
CA PRO A 9 -10.63 -11.78 7.29
C PRO A 9 -11.97 -11.04 7.35
N GLU A 10 -12.80 -11.36 8.34
CA GLU A 10 -14.16 -10.82 8.48
C GLU A 10 -14.19 -9.28 8.56
N ASP A 11 -13.22 -8.68 9.25
CA ASP A 11 -13.12 -7.23 9.47
C ASP A 11 -12.34 -6.49 8.37
N ASP A 12 -11.87 -7.19 7.33
CA ASP A 12 -11.07 -6.57 6.27
C ASP A 12 -11.95 -6.14 5.08
N PRO A 13 -12.07 -4.82 4.80
CA PRO A 13 -12.76 -4.36 3.60
C PRO A 13 -11.96 -4.77 2.35
N GLN A 14 -12.67 -5.17 1.30
CA GLN A 14 -12.05 -5.55 0.01
C GLN A 14 -11.27 -4.39 -0.64
N GLN A 15 -11.67 -3.15 -0.38
CA GLN A 15 -10.99 -1.95 -0.87
C GLN A 15 -10.94 -0.87 0.21
N ARG A 16 -9.77 -0.24 0.36
CA ARG A 16 -9.57 0.92 1.22
C ARG A 16 -9.31 2.15 0.36
N GLN A 17 -10.19 3.15 0.45
CA GLN A 17 -10.03 4.44 -0.21
C GLN A 17 -10.38 5.55 0.78
N PRO A 18 -9.44 5.99 1.63
CA PRO A 18 -9.72 7.04 2.61
C PRO A 18 -9.98 8.38 1.91
N ASP A 19 -10.93 9.14 2.44
CA ASP A 19 -11.05 10.56 2.10
C ASP A 19 -9.87 11.32 2.73
N ILE A 20 -9.16 12.07 1.91
CA ILE A 20 -7.98 12.86 2.29
C ILE A 20 -8.20 14.37 2.13
N GLY A 21 -9.45 14.82 2.00
CA GLY A 21 -9.80 16.23 1.83
C GLY A 21 -9.27 17.13 2.96
N LEU A 22 -9.34 16.67 4.21
CA LEU A 22 -8.82 17.42 5.37
C LEU A 22 -7.30 17.63 5.28
N ALA A 23 -6.55 16.61 4.89
CA ALA A 23 -5.09 16.72 4.76
C ALA A 23 -4.71 17.66 3.60
N ARG A 24 -5.45 17.62 2.50
CA ARG A 24 -5.27 18.56 1.38
C ARG A 24 -5.54 19.99 1.80
N SER A 25 -6.65 20.25 2.49
CA SER A 25 -7.06 21.63 2.84
C SER A 25 -6.24 22.22 3.99
N ALA A 26 -5.93 21.43 5.01
CA ALA A 26 -5.24 21.92 6.21
C ALA A 26 -3.72 21.90 6.10
N LEU A 27 -3.16 20.98 5.31
CA LEU A 27 -1.72 20.72 5.27
C LEU A 27 -1.10 20.89 3.87
N ASP A 28 -1.90 21.24 2.85
CA ASP A 28 -1.49 21.18 1.44
C ASP A 28 -0.85 19.83 1.07
N TRP A 29 -1.35 18.76 1.71
CA TRP A 29 -0.76 17.44 1.62
C TRP A 29 -1.54 16.55 0.66
N SER A 30 -0.80 15.83 -0.18
CA SER A 30 -1.32 14.74 -1.01
C SER A 30 -0.25 13.68 -1.24
N PRO A 31 -0.62 12.42 -1.55
CA PRO A 31 0.33 11.38 -1.94
C PRO A 31 1.14 11.82 -3.16
N ARG A 32 2.47 11.69 -3.07
CA ARG A 32 3.40 12.09 -4.14
C ARG A 32 4.05 10.91 -4.86
N VAL A 33 3.85 9.70 -4.36
CA VAL A 33 4.44 8.47 -4.88
C VAL A 33 3.30 7.62 -5.44
N ALA A 34 3.43 7.19 -6.69
CA ALA A 34 2.49 6.26 -7.29
C ALA A 34 2.61 4.88 -6.64
N LEU A 35 1.55 4.06 -6.74
CA LEU A 35 1.52 2.74 -6.11
C LEU A 35 2.64 1.86 -6.67
N GLU A 36 2.81 1.86 -7.99
CA GLU A 36 3.78 1.07 -8.72
C GLU A 36 5.22 1.42 -8.29
N ASP A 37 5.51 2.71 -8.16
CA ASP A 37 6.81 3.21 -7.72
C ASP A 37 7.11 2.76 -6.29
N GLY A 38 6.15 2.96 -5.37
CA GLY A 38 6.29 2.57 -3.97
C GLY A 38 6.48 1.06 -3.78
N LEU A 39 5.75 0.25 -4.56
CA LEU A 39 5.91 -1.21 -4.57
C LEU A 39 7.29 -1.62 -5.08
N GLY A 40 7.78 -0.98 -6.15
CA GLY A 40 9.11 -1.24 -6.71
C GLY A 40 10.24 -1.00 -5.71
N GLU A 41 10.20 0.14 -5.02
CA GLU A 41 11.17 0.49 -3.96
C GLU A 41 11.12 -0.52 -2.80
N THR A 42 9.90 -0.87 -2.34
CA THR A 42 9.69 -1.81 -1.24
C THR A 42 10.26 -3.20 -1.58
N VAL A 43 9.97 -3.71 -2.77
CA VAL A 43 10.52 -5.00 -3.23
C VAL A 43 12.04 -4.97 -3.29
N ARG A 44 12.63 -3.87 -3.79
CA ARG A 44 14.09 -3.73 -3.87
C ARG A 44 14.73 -3.75 -2.48
N TYR A 45 14.15 -3.05 -1.51
CA TYR A 45 14.62 -3.05 -0.13
C TYR A 45 14.67 -4.47 0.44
N PHE A 46 13.57 -5.24 0.34
CA PHE A 46 13.54 -6.60 0.88
C PHE A 46 14.44 -7.58 0.14
N ARG A 47 14.64 -7.42 -1.18
CA ARG A 47 15.61 -8.22 -1.94
C ARG A 47 17.04 -8.01 -1.45
N GLY A 48 17.38 -6.83 -0.94
CA GLY A 48 18.70 -6.58 -0.35
C GLY A 48 18.86 -7.08 1.08
N LEU A 49 17.75 -7.28 1.80
CA LEU A 49 17.74 -7.72 3.20
C LEU A 49 17.67 -9.25 3.34
N ILE A 50 17.00 -9.92 2.40
CA ILE A 50 16.74 -11.37 2.41
C ILE A 50 17.68 -12.01 1.38
N ASN A 51 18.68 -12.76 1.86
CA ASN A 51 19.57 -13.61 1.05
C ASN A 51 18.88 -14.92 0.66
#